data_AF-A0A225W1G6-F1
#
_entry.id   AF-A0A225W1G6-F1
#
_cell.length_a   1.000
_cell.length_b   1.000
_cell.length_c   1.000
_cell.angle_alpha   90.00
_cell.angle_beta   90.00
_cell.angle_gamma   90.00
#
_symmetry.space_group_name_H-M   'P 1'
#
loop_
_entity.id
_entity.type
_entity.pdbx_description
1 polymer ?
#
loop_
_entity_poly.entity_id
_entity_poly.type
_entity_poly.pdbx_seq_one_letter_code
_entity_poly.pdbx_strand_id
1 'polypeptide(L)'
;MATMEPDAAAPLAPPAPITNKELAPTSSPASPVPVVKKRRVERRDRLRKSALCKHFDKPGGSPFPNCKFAHGRAEVSDSDSHSVAAQRKLIRDQAIQRTQEQFQTVDEGAVTSRRRGTMIERYYTEMFSCDRKGKPMEDQYVHMHSNRLCVVGVTESHPVMMEELVSVEFTQNVLDSRVTGKKKKGGRFMLPNTVLCVLKCKSGREFTLYSCIRGTLIEVNDRLRKEPELLKQKHKSDGYLVIIQPKKVEVAEIQESLLSKNEYQQFRAISKANTEFGASTPAEVTADNTTKED
;
A
#
# COMPACT_ATOMS: atom_id res chain seq x y z
N MET A 1 -51.58 -55.88 19.44
CA MET A 1 -52.76 -55.02 19.66
C MET A 1 -52.40 -53.99 20.72
N ALA A 2 -52.78 -52.73 20.48
CA ALA A 2 -52.93 -51.64 21.46
C ALA A 2 -51.65 -51.13 22.16
N THR A 3 -51.02 -50.07 21.62
CA THR A 3 -51.16 -48.64 22.03
C THR A 3 -50.27 -48.27 23.22
N MET A 4 -49.22 -47.49 22.94
CA MET A 4 -48.48 -46.68 23.92
C MET A 4 -48.55 -45.20 23.47
N GLU A 5 -48.37 -44.31 24.45
CA GLU A 5 -48.59 -42.84 24.52
C GLU A 5 -49.90 -42.48 25.26
N PRO A 6 -49.98 -41.38 26.07
CA PRO A 6 -48.99 -40.29 26.27
C PRO A 6 -48.78 -39.81 27.73
N ASP A 7 -47.71 -39.01 27.87
CA ASP A 7 -47.53 -37.73 28.59
C ASP A 7 -48.24 -37.42 29.94
N ALA A 8 -47.46 -36.91 30.93
CA ALA A 8 -47.84 -35.84 31.87
C ALA A 8 -46.83 -35.72 33.04
N ALA A 9 -45.83 -34.86 32.89
CA ALA A 9 -45.07 -34.31 34.03
C ALA A 9 -45.82 -33.14 34.66
N ALA A 10 -45.83 -33.12 36.00
CA ALA A 10 -46.62 -32.26 36.86
C ALA A 10 -46.25 -30.75 36.81
N PRO A 11 -47.18 -29.87 37.25
CA PRO A 11 -47.14 -28.43 37.02
C PRO A 11 -46.56 -27.63 38.20
N LEU A 12 -46.08 -26.41 37.94
CA LEU A 12 -45.87 -25.39 38.98
C LEU A 12 -46.85 -24.21 38.78
N ALA A 13 -47.44 -23.84 39.91
CA ALA A 13 -48.58 -22.94 40.11
C ALA A 13 -48.18 -21.43 40.14
N PRO A 14 -49.16 -20.50 40.20
CA PRO A 14 -49.06 -19.12 39.69
C PRO A 14 -49.00 -18.04 40.83
N PRO A 15 -49.48 -16.77 40.69
CA PRO A 15 -48.65 -15.57 40.87
C PRO A 15 -49.13 -14.62 42.00
N ALA A 16 -48.49 -13.44 42.10
CA ALA A 16 -48.99 -12.11 42.54
C ALA A 16 -48.07 -11.40 43.58
N PRO A 17 -48.31 -10.12 43.93
CA PRO A 17 -47.93 -8.94 43.14
C PRO A 17 -47.14 -7.92 44.00
N ILE A 18 -46.34 -7.02 43.39
CA ILE A 18 -45.87 -5.83 44.11
C ILE A 18 -45.97 -4.59 43.23
N THR A 19 -46.89 -3.71 43.64
CA THR A 19 -47.11 -2.35 43.14
C THR A 19 -46.17 -1.33 43.78
N ASN A 20 -45.62 -0.48 42.91
CA ASN A 20 -45.27 0.95 43.05
C ASN A 20 -44.70 1.50 44.37
N LYS A 21 -43.49 2.08 44.30
CA LYS A 21 -43.27 3.44 44.81
C LYS A 21 -42.06 4.12 44.16
N GLU A 22 -42.35 5.26 43.54
CA GLU A 22 -41.41 6.21 42.97
C GLU A 22 -40.75 7.04 44.08
N LEU A 23 -39.42 7.15 44.07
CA LEU A 23 -38.67 8.18 44.79
C LEU A 23 -37.34 8.43 44.05
N ALA A 24 -37.18 9.63 43.50
CA ALA A 24 -35.87 10.19 43.16
C ALA A 24 -35.05 10.39 44.45
N PRO A 25 -33.71 10.27 44.41
CA PRO A 25 -32.93 11.52 44.48
C PRO A 25 -31.54 11.51 43.78
N THR A 26 -31.10 12.73 43.43
CA THR A 26 -29.74 13.31 43.59
C THR A 26 -28.50 12.75 42.85
N SER A 27 -28.10 13.52 41.82
CA SER A 27 -26.75 14.10 41.54
C SER A 27 -25.43 13.38 41.88
N SER A 28 -24.70 13.05 40.79
CA SER A 28 -23.24 13.23 40.51
C SER A 28 -22.19 12.27 41.12
N PRO A 29 -20.99 12.10 40.50
CA PRO A 29 -20.67 11.96 39.08
C PRO A 29 -19.84 10.66 38.81
N ALA A 30 -20.25 9.83 37.86
CA ALA A 30 -19.42 8.71 37.37
C ALA A 30 -18.75 9.10 36.04
N SER A 31 -17.43 8.94 36.02
CA SER A 31 -16.49 9.25 34.95
C SER A 31 -16.95 8.80 33.55
N PRO A 32 -16.77 9.62 32.49
CA PRO A 32 -17.23 9.27 31.16
C PRO A 32 -16.30 8.23 30.52
N VAL A 33 -16.84 7.04 30.30
CA VAL A 33 -16.35 6.05 29.32
C VAL A 33 -16.11 6.74 27.97
N PRO A 34 -14.99 6.50 27.26
CA PRO A 34 -14.64 7.26 26.06
C PRO A 34 -15.64 6.97 24.94
N VAL A 35 -16.53 7.92 24.73
CA VAL A 35 -17.58 7.87 23.74
C VAL A 35 -16.98 7.93 22.33
N VAL A 36 -17.24 6.90 21.52
CA VAL A 36 -16.89 6.73 20.09
C VAL A 36 -17.43 7.87 19.18
N LYS A 37 -18.07 8.90 19.74
CA LYS A 37 -18.57 10.10 19.05
C LYS A 37 -17.47 11.08 18.61
N LYS A 38 -16.27 11.06 19.23
CA LYS A 38 -15.17 12.02 18.90
C LYS A 38 -14.74 11.98 17.44
N ARG A 39 -14.52 10.78 16.86
CA ARG A 39 -14.03 10.64 15.47
C ARG A 39 -14.95 11.23 14.41
N ARG A 40 -16.28 11.15 14.59
CA ARG A 40 -17.24 11.70 13.61
C ARG A 40 -17.34 13.21 13.68
N VAL A 41 -17.22 13.78 14.88
CA VAL A 41 -17.20 15.23 15.12
C VAL A 41 -15.89 15.82 14.60
N GLU A 42 -14.75 15.21 14.94
CA GLU A 42 -13.43 15.59 14.42
C GLU A 42 -13.37 15.55 12.88
N ARG A 43 -13.92 14.51 12.26
CA ARG A 43 -14.01 14.43 10.79
C ARG A 43 -14.92 15.52 10.21
N ARG A 44 -15.99 15.90 10.91
CA ARG A 44 -16.94 16.94 10.46
C ARG A 44 -16.35 18.34 10.61
N ASP A 45 -15.54 18.57 11.63
CA ASP A 45 -14.83 19.83 11.84
C ASP A 45 -13.62 19.96 10.90
N ARG A 46 -12.88 18.88 10.62
CA ARG A 46 -11.83 18.85 9.57
C ARG A 46 -12.37 19.12 8.15
N LEU A 47 -13.66 18.89 7.91
CA LEU A 47 -14.30 19.17 6.62
C LEU A 47 -14.85 20.62 6.52
N ARG A 48 -14.94 21.36 7.64
CA ARG A 48 -15.33 22.77 7.62
C ARG A 48 -14.22 23.58 6.96
N LYS A 49 -14.62 24.59 6.18
CA LYS A 49 -13.70 25.51 5.47
C LYS A 49 -12.75 24.84 4.45
N SER A 50 -13.03 23.62 3.99
CA SER A 50 -12.27 22.94 2.92
C SER A 50 -12.57 23.43 1.50
N ALA A 51 -13.56 24.32 1.33
CA ALA A 51 -13.95 24.89 0.04
C ALA A 51 -14.50 26.30 0.23
N LEU A 52 -14.33 27.18 -0.76
CA LEU A 52 -14.84 28.55 -0.76
C LEU A 52 -16.36 28.58 -0.80
N CYS A 53 -16.95 29.51 -0.05
CA CYS A 53 -18.38 29.72 -0.02
C CYS A 53 -18.86 30.31 -1.36
N LYS A 54 -19.95 29.75 -1.92
CA LYS A 54 -20.57 30.25 -3.17
C LYS A 54 -21.14 31.67 -3.06
N HIS A 55 -21.28 32.18 -1.83
CA HIS A 55 -21.77 33.53 -1.54
C HIS A 55 -20.63 34.48 -1.14
N PHE A 56 -19.37 34.06 -1.28
CA PHE A 56 -18.21 34.88 -0.93
C PHE A 56 -18.13 36.16 -1.77
N ASP A 57 -18.30 36.09 -3.09
CA ASP A 57 -18.17 37.25 -4.00
C ASP A 57 -19.47 38.07 -4.15
N LYS A 58 -20.50 37.80 -3.34
CA LYS A 58 -21.78 38.53 -3.43
C LYS A 58 -21.73 39.81 -2.59
N PRO A 59 -22.28 40.94 -3.09
CA PRO A 59 -22.18 42.25 -2.43
C PRO A 59 -22.85 42.33 -1.05
N GLY A 60 -23.72 41.37 -0.70
CA GLY A 60 -24.34 41.26 0.63
C GLY A 60 -23.69 40.25 1.58
N GLY A 61 -22.54 39.67 1.23
CA GLY A 61 -21.88 38.64 2.01
C GLY A 61 -22.68 37.33 2.13
N SER A 62 -22.26 36.46 3.04
CA SER A 62 -22.96 35.20 3.30
C SER A 62 -24.19 35.39 4.18
N PRO A 63 -25.37 34.88 3.80
CA PRO A 63 -26.58 34.94 4.65
C PRO A 63 -26.49 34.09 5.93
N PHE A 64 -25.44 33.26 6.07
CA PHE A 64 -25.32 32.28 7.15
C PHE A 64 -24.26 32.72 8.16
N PRO A 65 -24.62 33.03 9.42
CA PRO A 65 -23.66 33.46 10.45
C PRO A 65 -22.66 32.36 10.84
N ASN A 66 -23.03 31.09 10.66
CA ASN A 66 -22.18 29.91 10.88
C ASN A 66 -21.97 29.13 9.57
N CYS A 67 -21.46 29.79 8.53
CA CYS A 67 -21.22 29.17 7.24
C CYS A 67 -20.18 28.04 7.33
N LYS A 68 -20.47 26.89 6.71
CA LYS A 68 -19.59 25.71 6.68
C LYS A 68 -18.39 25.88 5.74
N PHE A 69 -18.46 26.84 4.83
CA PHE A 69 -17.49 27.07 3.75
C PHE A 69 -16.62 28.30 4.06
N ALA A 70 -15.41 28.34 3.50
CA ALA A 70 -14.44 29.40 3.74
C ALA A 70 -14.88 30.72 3.06
N HIS A 71 -14.72 31.85 3.76
CA HIS A 71 -15.02 33.20 3.30
C HIS A 71 -13.76 33.96 2.86
N GLY A 72 -12.81 33.25 2.27
CA GLY A 72 -11.58 33.83 1.73
C GLY A 72 -10.50 32.76 1.61
N ARG A 73 -9.49 33.01 0.77
CA ARG A 73 -8.38 32.06 0.56
C ARG A 73 -7.56 31.79 1.84
N ALA A 74 -7.52 32.75 2.77
CA ALA A 74 -6.86 32.60 4.07
C ALA A 74 -7.60 31.67 5.04
N GLU A 75 -8.91 31.45 4.85
CA GLU A 75 -9.71 30.57 5.69
C GLU A 75 -9.78 29.13 5.17
N VAL A 76 -9.29 28.88 3.95
CA VAL A 76 -9.28 27.54 3.38
C VAL A 76 -8.22 26.72 4.09
N SER A 77 -8.64 25.73 4.89
CA SER A 77 -7.73 24.76 5.49
C SER A 77 -7.30 23.74 4.44
N ASP A 78 -6.40 24.15 3.54
CA ASP A 78 -5.80 23.29 2.51
C ASP A 78 -4.45 22.69 2.96
N SER A 79 -4.10 22.84 4.23
CA SER A 79 -2.79 22.49 4.80
C SER A 79 -2.51 20.99 4.93
N ASP A 80 -3.40 20.12 4.44
CA ASP A 80 -3.10 18.70 4.34
C ASP A 80 -2.56 18.39 2.94
N SER A 81 -1.24 18.23 2.82
CA SER A 81 -0.56 17.65 1.65
C SER A 81 -1.17 16.30 1.21
N HIS A 82 -1.93 15.66 2.11
CA HIS A 82 -2.64 14.41 1.91
C HIS A 82 -4.14 14.58 1.56
N SER A 83 -4.62 15.80 1.28
CA SER A 83 -6.02 16.01 0.89
C SER A 83 -6.32 15.32 -0.44
N VAL A 84 -7.53 14.76 -0.58
CA VAL A 84 -7.96 14.07 -1.82
C VAL A 84 -7.93 15.03 -3.02
N ALA A 85 -8.07 16.34 -2.78
CA ALA A 85 -7.98 17.37 -3.80
C ALA A 85 -6.51 17.63 -4.21
N ALA A 86 -5.61 17.80 -3.24
CA ALA A 86 -4.17 17.98 -3.48
C ALA A 86 -3.57 16.79 -4.23
N GLN A 87 -3.96 15.56 -3.87
CA GLN A 87 -3.47 14.37 -4.56
C GLN A 87 -4.05 14.19 -5.97
N ARG A 88 -5.31 14.60 -6.21
CA ARG A 88 -5.87 14.63 -7.58
C ARG A 88 -5.17 15.68 -8.44
N LYS A 89 -4.79 16.81 -7.84
CA LYS A 89 -4.01 17.86 -8.49
C LYS A 89 -2.61 17.33 -8.83
N LEU A 90 -1.89 16.73 -7.88
CA LEU A 90 -0.58 16.12 -8.10
C LEU A 90 -0.58 15.10 -9.25
N ILE A 91 -1.57 14.20 -9.29
CA ILE A 91 -1.68 13.20 -10.39
C ILE A 91 -1.94 13.88 -11.73
N ARG A 92 -2.80 14.92 -11.76
CA ARG A 92 -3.07 15.67 -12.98
C ARG A 92 -1.82 16.41 -13.43
N ASP A 93 -1.10 17.04 -12.50
CA ASP A 93 0.12 17.79 -12.77
C ASP A 93 1.23 16.85 -13.28
N GLN A 94 1.39 15.65 -12.68
CA GLN A 94 2.28 14.60 -13.18
C GLN A 94 1.90 14.13 -14.59
N ALA A 95 0.60 13.97 -14.89
CA ALA A 95 0.15 13.60 -16.24
C ALA A 95 0.39 14.72 -17.27
N ILE A 96 0.21 15.97 -16.87
CA ILE A 96 0.52 17.15 -17.70
C ILE A 96 2.02 17.23 -17.95
N GLN A 97 2.84 17.06 -16.92
CA GLN A 97 4.30 17.10 -17.03
C GLN A 97 4.82 16.00 -17.97
N ARG A 98 4.32 14.76 -17.86
CA ARG A 98 4.62 13.69 -18.82
C ARG A 98 4.23 14.05 -20.25
N THR A 99 3.06 14.67 -20.41
CA THR A 99 2.60 15.12 -21.73
C THR A 99 3.52 16.22 -22.28
N GLN A 100 3.93 17.17 -21.44
CA GLN A 100 4.84 18.25 -21.81
C GLN A 100 6.25 17.75 -22.14
N GLU A 101 6.81 16.83 -21.35
CA GLU A 101 8.09 16.15 -21.63
C GLU A 101 8.03 15.38 -22.96
N GLN A 102 6.91 14.72 -23.25
CA GLN A 102 6.67 14.04 -24.52
C GLN A 102 6.65 15.00 -25.73
N PHE A 103 6.28 16.27 -25.52
CA PHE A 103 6.25 17.29 -26.57
C PHE A 103 7.51 18.17 -26.64
N GLN A 104 8.33 18.23 -25.58
CA GLN A 104 9.53 19.09 -25.50
C GLN A 104 10.81 18.45 -26.05
N THR A 105 10.83 17.16 -26.39
CA THR A 105 11.95 16.58 -27.15
C THR A 105 11.82 16.97 -28.63
N VAL A 106 12.14 18.24 -28.90
CA VAL A 106 12.31 18.82 -30.22
C VAL A 106 13.61 18.27 -30.80
N ASP A 107 13.55 17.09 -31.40
CA ASP A 107 14.45 16.80 -32.51
C ASP A 107 13.68 16.06 -33.61
N GLU A 108 13.55 16.78 -34.71
CA GLU A 108 12.98 16.51 -36.02
C GLU A 108 12.15 15.20 -36.22
N GLY A 109 10.86 15.39 -36.45
CA GLY A 109 10.32 15.05 -37.77
C GLY A 109 10.16 13.59 -38.19
N ALA A 110 10.11 12.61 -37.29
CA ALA A 110 9.63 11.26 -37.66
C ALA A 110 9.00 10.52 -36.47
N VAL A 111 7.67 10.38 -36.47
CA VAL A 111 6.91 9.56 -35.51
C VAL A 111 7.13 8.08 -35.84
N THR A 112 8.32 7.55 -35.53
CA THR A 112 8.55 6.10 -35.54
C THR A 112 8.06 5.51 -34.22
N SER A 113 7.54 4.27 -34.25
CA SER A 113 7.04 3.55 -33.07
C SER A 113 8.09 3.42 -31.96
N ARG A 114 9.39 3.57 -32.29
CA ARG A 114 10.52 3.59 -31.36
C ARG A 114 10.54 4.78 -30.41
N ARG A 115 9.91 5.91 -30.75
CA ARG A 115 9.90 7.12 -29.89
C ARG A 115 8.87 7.09 -28.78
N ARG A 116 7.87 6.21 -28.86
CA ARG A 116 6.91 6.00 -27.78
C ARG A 116 7.49 4.90 -26.90
N GLY A 117 8.14 5.29 -25.81
CA GLY A 117 8.72 4.37 -24.83
C GLY A 117 7.78 3.22 -24.41
N THR A 118 8.29 2.30 -23.59
CA THR A 118 7.51 1.12 -23.18
C THR A 118 6.18 1.51 -22.53
N MET A 119 5.21 0.59 -22.52
CA MET A 119 3.91 0.84 -21.88
C MET A 119 4.07 1.23 -20.40
N ILE A 120 5.11 0.72 -19.76
CA ILE A 120 5.52 1.04 -18.39
C ILE A 120 5.95 2.51 -18.31
N GLU A 121 6.92 2.92 -19.13
CA GLU A 121 7.44 4.30 -19.14
C GLU A 121 6.37 5.36 -19.40
N ARG A 122 5.38 5.03 -20.25
CA ARG A 122 4.31 5.98 -20.60
C ARG A 122 3.24 6.11 -19.52
N TYR A 123 2.84 5.01 -18.88
CA TYR A 123 1.64 4.99 -18.04
C TYR A 123 1.89 4.71 -16.56
N TYR A 124 3.07 4.24 -16.20
CA TYR A 124 3.42 3.87 -14.84
C TYR A 124 4.48 4.78 -14.25
N THR A 125 4.34 5.06 -12.96
CA THR A 125 5.40 5.61 -12.12
C THR A 125 6.21 4.43 -11.59
N GLU A 126 7.47 4.32 -11.99
CA GLU A 126 8.39 3.28 -11.52
C GLU A 126 8.92 3.65 -10.14
N MET A 127 8.62 2.83 -9.14
CA MET A 127 9.10 2.96 -7.77
C MET A 127 9.69 1.63 -7.30
N PHE A 128 10.59 1.67 -6.32
CA PHE A 128 11.38 0.52 -5.90
C PHE A 128 11.45 0.41 -4.38
N SER A 129 11.36 -0.82 -3.89
CA SER A 129 11.57 -1.21 -2.50
C SER A 129 12.90 -1.93 -2.40
N CYS A 130 13.90 -1.25 -1.82
CA CYS A 130 15.25 -1.80 -1.64
C CYS A 130 15.44 -2.58 -0.35
N ASP A 131 16.42 -3.48 -0.36
CA ASP A 131 17.03 -4.15 0.81
C ASP A 131 16.00 -4.67 1.81
N ARG A 132 15.07 -5.48 1.29
CA ARG A 132 13.91 -5.86 2.08
C ARG A 132 14.34 -6.73 3.26
N LYS A 133 13.88 -6.35 4.47
CA LYS A 133 14.24 -7.01 5.73
C LYS A 133 15.75 -7.02 6.02
N GLY A 134 16.50 -6.06 5.48
CA GLY A 134 17.95 -5.97 5.67
C GLY A 134 18.74 -7.00 4.88
N LYS A 135 18.10 -7.69 3.93
CA LYS A 135 18.79 -8.59 3.01
C LYS A 135 19.24 -7.80 1.79
N PRO A 136 20.56 -7.78 1.49
CA PRO A 136 21.07 -6.99 0.38
C PRO A 136 20.54 -7.53 -0.94
N MET A 137 20.22 -6.62 -1.86
CA MET A 137 19.83 -6.92 -3.26
C MET A 137 18.48 -7.63 -3.46
N GLU A 138 17.75 -7.99 -2.39
CA GLU A 138 16.38 -8.52 -2.50
C GLU A 138 15.35 -7.41 -2.84
N ASP A 139 15.50 -6.85 -4.04
CA ASP A 139 14.77 -5.69 -4.52
C ASP A 139 13.49 -6.05 -5.27
N GLN A 140 12.45 -5.26 -5.00
CA GLN A 140 11.16 -5.39 -5.66
C GLN A 140 10.75 -4.05 -6.25
N TYR A 141 10.16 -4.09 -7.45
CA TYR A 141 9.59 -2.91 -8.07
C TYR A 141 8.10 -2.81 -7.75
N VAL A 142 7.61 -1.58 -7.70
CA VAL A 142 6.20 -1.22 -7.57
C VAL A 142 5.89 -0.17 -8.63
N HIS A 143 5.25 -0.60 -9.71
CA HIS A 143 4.85 0.29 -10.79
C HIS A 143 3.43 0.79 -10.57
N MET A 144 3.26 2.08 -10.33
CA MET A 144 1.93 2.68 -10.10
C MET A 144 1.36 3.28 -11.39
N HIS A 145 0.25 2.74 -11.86
CA HIS A 145 -0.50 3.30 -12.99
C HIS A 145 -1.21 4.60 -12.60
N SER A 146 -1.55 5.44 -13.59
CA SER A 146 -2.40 6.63 -13.41
C SER A 146 -3.78 6.34 -12.76
N ASN A 147 -4.28 5.11 -12.94
CA ASN A 147 -5.50 4.60 -12.31
C ASN A 147 -5.31 4.15 -10.85
N ARG A 148 -4.10 4.34 -10.29
CA ARG A 148 -3.69 3.96 -8.92
C ARG A 148 -3.73 2.46 -8.67
N LEU A 149 -3.59 1.66 -9.73
CA LEU A 149 -3.27 0.24 -9.59
C LEU A 149 -1.77 0.13 -9.57
N CYS A 150 -1.25 -0.62 -8.60
CA CYS A 150 0.16 -0.86 -8.43
C CYS A 150 0.47 -2.30 -8.82
N VAL A 151 1.38 -2.46 -9.76
CA VAL A 151 1.92 -3.76 -10.17
C VAL A 151 3.18 -3.99 -9.36
N VAL A 152 3.24 -5.10 -8.63
CA VAL A 152 4.40 -5.48 -7.81
C VAL A 152 5.11 -6.64 -8.49
N GLY A 153 6.44 -6.58 -8.54
CA GLY A 153 7.27 -7.64 -9.07
C GLY A 153 8.72 -7.55 -8.65
N VAL A 154 9.55 -8.38 -9.27
CA VAL A 154 10.97 -8.53 -8.93
C VAL A 154 11.84 -7.72 -9.88
N THR A 155 12.84 -7.01 -9.35
CA THR A 155 13.78 -6.25 -10.19
C THR A 155 14.80 -7.14 -10.89
N GLU A 156 15.43 -6.62 -11.94
CA GLU A 156 16.53 -7.30 -12.66
C GLU A 156 17.76 -7.56 -11.77
N SER A 157 17.98 -6.70 -10.78
CA SER A 157 19.08 -6.77 -9.82
C SER A 157 18.92 -7.87 -8.77
N HIS A 158 17.72 -8.46 -8.65
CA HIS A 158 17.42 -9.43 -7.60
C HIS A 158 18.22 -10.72 -7.81
N PRO A 159 18.82 -11.34 -6.76
CA PRO A 159 19.63 -12.57 -6.88
C PRO A 159 18.94 -13.73 -7.60
N VAL A 160 17.62 -13.89 -7.42
CA VAL A 160 16.77 -14.84 -8.17
C VAL A 160 16.98 -14.77 -9.68
N MET A 161 17.28 -13.60 -10.25
CA MET A 161 17.49 -13.48 -11.69
C MET A 161 18.72 -14.26 -12.14
N MET A 162 19.73 -14.39 -11.29
CA MET A 162 20.97 -15.12 -11.57
C MET A 162 20.81 -16.65 -11.40
N GLU A 163 19.91 -17.12 -10.54
CA GLU A 163 19.78 -18.55 -10.20
C GLU A 163 18.57 -19.23 -10.86
N GLU A 164 18.67 -20.46 -11.35
CA GLU A 164 17.53 -21.18 -11.94
C GLU A 164 16.37 -21.33 -10.92
N LEU A 165 15.17 -20.90 -11.33
CA LEU A 165 13.97 -20.92 -10.48
C LEU A 165 13.20 -22.23 -10.71
N VAL A 166 12.92 -22.97 -9.64
CA VAL A 166 12.24 -24.27 -9.68
C VAL A 166 10.74 -24.11 -9.47
N SER A 167 10.34 -23.36 -8.44
CA SER A 167 8.92 -23.17 -8.13
C SER A 167 8.63 -21.80 -7.49
N VAL A 168 7.41 -21.34 -7.69
CA VAL A 168 6.83 -20.16 -7.04
C VAL A 168 5.66 -20.59 -6.17
N GLU A 169 5.81 -20.47 -4.86
CA GLU A 169 4.81 -20.86 -3.88
C GLU A 169 4.12 -19.62 -3.30
N PHE A 170 2.91 -19.33 -3.77
CA PHE A 170 2.09 -18.27 -3.19
C PHE A 170 1.50 -18.71 -1.86
N THR A 171 1.43 -17.79 -0.91
CA THR A 171 0.77 -18.04 0.37
C THR A 171 -0.74 -18.22 0.16
N GLN A 172 -1.37 -19.11 0.93
CA GLN A 172 -2.82 -19.39 0.84
C GLN A 172 -3.64 -18.10 0.98
N ASN A 173 -3.23 -17.22 1.91
CA ASN A 173 -3.86 -15.91 2.14
C ASN A 173 -3.98 -15.04 0.87
N VAL A 174 -3.03 -15.17 -0.05
CA VAL A 174 -2.97 -14.43 -1.31
C VAL A 174 -3.80 -15.13 -2.38
N LEU A 175 -3.72 -16.46 -2.47
CA LEU A 175 -4.49 -17.26 -3.44
C LEU A 175 -6.01 -17.19 -3.20
N ASP A 176 -6.44 -17.16 -1.94
CA ASP A 176 -7.87 -17.09 -1.59
C ASP A 176 -8.50 -15.72 -1.93
N SER A 177 -7.67 -14.72 -2.21
CA SER A 177 -8.11 -13.34 -2.46
C SER A 177 -8.62 -13.16 -3.89
N ARG A 178 -9.82 -13.68 -4.16
CA ARG A 178 -10.48 -13.49 -5.46
C ARG A 178 -11.41 -12.29 -5.45
N VAL A 179 -11.01 -11.23 -6.16
CA VAL A 179 -11.80 -10.01 -6.25
C VAL A 179 -12.94 -10.15 -7.25
N THR A 180 -14.17 -9.96 -6.79
CA THR A 180 -15.38 -10.05 -7.63
C THR A 180 -16.23 -8.78 -7.58
N GLY A 181 -16.80 -8.44 -8.74
CA GLY A 181 -17.76 -7.35 -8.93
C GLY A 181 -17.18 -5.93 -8.81
N LYS A 182 -17.99 -4.93 -9.16
CA LYS A 182 -17.62 -3.49 -9.13
C LYS A 182 -17.19 -2.99 -7.75
N LYS A 183 -17.68 -3.62 -6.68
CA LYS A 183 -17.34 -3.30 -5.29
C LYS A 183 -16.04 -3.96 -4.81
N LYS A 184 -15.34 -4.70 -5.69
CA LYS A 184 -14.09 -5.39 -5.37
C LYS A 184 -14.19 -6.26 -4.11
N LYS A 185 -15.30 -6.98 -3.97
CA LYS A 185 -15.55 -7.85 -2.82
C LYS A 185 -14.63 -9.06 -2.89
N GLY A 186 -14.10 -9.50 -1.74
CA GLY A 186 -13.16 -10.62 -1.66
C GLY A 186 -11.68 -10.23 -1.72
N GLY A 187 -11.36 -8.96 -2.03
CA GLY A 187 -9.98 -8.48 -1.98
C GLY A 187 -9.49 -8.33 -0.55
N ARG A 188 -8.41 -9.03 -0.20
CA ARG A 188 -7.78 -8.91 1.11
C ARG A 188 -6.94 -7.65 1.19
N PHE A 189 -6.96 -7.00 2.35
CA PHE A 189 -6.10 -5.86 2.62
C PHE A 189 -4.71 -6.35 3.04
N MET A 190 -3.69 -5.96 2.28
CA MET A 190 -2.29 -6.32 2.47
C MET A 190 -1.56 -5.19 3.21
N LEU A 191 -0.56 -5.57 4.00
CA LEU A 191 0.38 -4.64 4.63
C LEU A 191 1.72 -4.72 3.89
N PRO A 192 2.61 -3.70 3.99
CA PRO A 192 3.88 -3.70 3.29
C PRO A 192 4.75 -4.94 3.60
N ASN A 193 4.67 -5.41 4.86
CA ASN A 193 5.45 -6.55 5.38
C ASN A 193 4.77 -7.90 5.15
N THR A 194 3.61 -7.96 4.49
CA THR A 194 2.92 -9.22 4.22
C THR A 194 3.67 -10.02 3.16
N VAL A 195 3.94 -11.28 3.44
CA VAL A 195 4.57 -12.23 2.52
C VAL A 195 3.59 -12.58 1.39
N LEU A 196 4.04 -12.46 0.15
CA LEU A 196 3.27 -12.82 -1.03
C LEU A 196 3.52 -14.27 -1.44
N CYS A 197 4.77 -14.57 -1.74
CA CYS A 197 5.22 -15.86 -2.22
C CYS A 197 6.67 -16.14 -1.78
N VAL A 198 7.02 -17.41 -1.81
CA VAL A 198 8.38 -17.92 -1.63
C VAL A 198 8.83 -18.50 -2.96
N LEU A 199 10.00 -18.06 -3.42
CA LEU A 199 10.66 -18.53 -4.62
C LEU A 199 11.71 -19.57 -4.23
N LYS A 200 11.66 -20.74 -4.85
CA LYS A 200 12.63 -21.82 -4.62
C LYS A 200 13.55 -21.95 -5.82
N CYS A 201 14.85 -21.78 -5.59
CA CYS A 201 15.88 -21.93 -6.62
C CYS A 201 16.46 -23.35 -6.61
N LYS A 202 17.03 -23.77 -7.75
CA LYS A 202 17.66 -25.08 -7.91
C LYS A 202 18.90 -25.25 -7.05
N SER A 203 19.53 -24.14 -6.67
CA SER A 203 20.61 -24.06 -5.69
C SER A 203 20.20 -24.48 -4.28
N GLY A 204 18.89 -24.64 -4.01
CA GLY A 204 18.32 -24.86 -2.68
C GLY A 204 18.07 -23.57 -1.90
N ARG A 205 18.35 -22.39 -2.47
CA ARG A 205 18.06 -21.10 -1.84
C ARG A 205 16.59 -20.73 -2.00
N GLU A 206 16.05 -20.07 -0.97
CA GLU A 206 14.67 -19.60 -0.94
C GLU A 206 14.61 -18.09 -0.76
N PHE A 207 13.82 -17.41 -1.60
CA PHE A 207 13.63 -15.96 -1.54
C PHE A 207 12.18 -15.63 -1.20
N THR A 208 11.98 -14.82 -0.16
CA THR A 208 10.64 -14.44 0.31
C THR A 208 10.28 -13.07 -0.22
N LEU A 209 9.20 -13.00 -1.00
CA LEU A 209 8.72 -11.75 -1.59
C LEU A 209 7.56 -11.15 -0.79
N TYR A 210 7.43 -9.84 -0.86
CA TYR A 210 6.55 -9.07 0.01
C TYR A 210 5.64 -8.12 -0.78
N SER A 211 4.55 -7.69 -0.16
CA SER A 211 3.60 -6.76 -0.78
C SER A 211 4.22 -5.40 -1.13
N CYS A 212 5.25 -4.97 -0.38
CA CYS A 212 5.92 -3.65 -0.44
C CYS A 212 5.03 -2.45 -0.12
N ILE A 213 3.75 -2.52 -0.44
CA ILE A 213 2.76 -1.48 -0.22
C ILE A 213 1.56 -2.03 0.53
N ARG A 214 0.82 -1.10 1.16
CA ARG A 214 -0.49 -1.38 1.74
C ARG A 214 -1.58 -1.14 0.71
N GLY A 215 -2.59 -2.01 0.69
CA GLY A 215 -3.69 -1.89 -0.26
C GLY A 215 -4.51 -3.16 -0.37
N THR A 216 -5.59 -3.09 -1.13
CA THR A 216 -6.41 -4.26 -1.43
C THR A 216 -5.80 -5.05 -2.58
N LEU A 217 -5.51 -6.32 -2.36
CA LEU A 217 -5.06 -7.24 -3.40
C LEU A 217 -6.19 -7.42 -4.44
N ILE A 218 -5.86 -7.21 -5.72
CA ILE A 218 -6.79 -7.28 -6.85
C ILE A 218 -6.61 -8.55 -7.64
N GLU A 219 -5.36 -8.87 -7.97
CA GLU A 219 -5.01 -9.98 -8.85
C GLU A 219 -3.68 -10.59 -8.42
N VAL A 220 -3.58 -11.89 -8.58
CA VAL A 220 -2.39 -12.71 -8.33
C VAL A 220 -2.06 -13.41 -9.63
N ASN A 221 -0.78 -13.43 -10.02
CA ASN A 221 -0.36 -14.09 -11.24
C ASN A 221 -0.22 -15.60 -11.02
N ASP A 222 -1.35 -16.32 -11.13
CA ASP A 222 -1.38 -17.79 -10.99
C ASP A 222 -0.55 -18.51 -12.06
N ARG A 223 -0.17 -17.84 -13.15
CA ARG A 223 0.65 -18.42 -14.21
C ARG A 223 2.05 -18.78 -13.72
N LEU A 224 2.60 -18.01 -12.77
CA LEU A 224 3.92 -18.25 -12.19
C LEU A 224 4.03 -19.59 -11.46
N ARG A 225 2.90 -20.18 -11.03
CA ARG A 225 2.87 -21.53 -10.44
C ARG A 225 3.08 -22.63 -11.49
N LYS A 226 2.67 -22.37 -12.74
CA LYS A 226 2.81 -23.31 -13.85
C LYS A 226 4.10 -23.09 -14.63
N GLU A 227 4.48 -21.83 -14.79
CA GLU A 227 5.63 -21.39 -15.57
C GLU A 227 6.46 -20.39 -14.75
N PRO A 228 7.37 -20.88 -13.88
CA PRO A 228 8.20 -20.01 -13.04
C PRO A 228 9.18 -19.17 -13.87
N GLU A 229 9.59 -19.65 -15.04
CA GLU A 229 10.53 -18.95 -15.93
C GLU A 229 10.03 -17.60 -16.42
N LEU A 230 8.70 -17.41 -16.46
CA LEU A 230 8.08 -16.14 -16.85
C LEU A 230 8.54 -14.98 -15.97
N LEU A 231 8.82 -15.25 -14.68
CA LEU A 231 9.35 -14.27 -13.74
C LEU A 231 10.70 -13.71 -14.21
N LYS A 232 11.53 -14.52 -14.88
CA LYS A 232 12.85 -14.12 -15.37
C LYS A 232 12.77 -13.48 -16.75
N GLN A 233 12.13 -14.16 -17.69
CA GLN A 233 12.10 -13.74 -19.09
C GLN A 233 11.33 -12.42 -19.27
N LYS A 234 10.26 -12.23 -18.50
CA LYS A 234 9.31 -11.13 -18.66
C LYS A 234 9.02 -10.42 -17.35
N HIS A 235 10.03 -10.23 -16.50
CA HIS A 235 9.89 -9.59 -15.19
C HIS A 235 9.16 -8.24 -15.25
N LYS A 236 9.34 -7.43 -16.30
CA LYS A 236 8.67 -6.12 -16.47
C LYS A 236 7.23 -6.21 -16.99
N SER A 237 6.86 -7.28 -17.68
CA SER A 237 5.58 -7.40 -18.40
C SER A 237 4.68 -8.48 -17.81
N ASP A 238 4.74 -9.70 -18.34
CA ASP A 238 3.85 -10.81 -17.99
C ASP A 238 4.27 -11.50 -16.67
N GLY A 239 5.51 -11.30 -16.24
CA GLY A 239 6.10 -11.87 -15.03
C GLY A 239 5.87 -11.06 -13.76
N TYR A 240 4.79 -10.28 -13.68
CA TYR A 240 4.42 -9.58 -12.45
C TYR A 240 3.93 -10.58 -11.38
N LEU A 241 4.02 -10.22 -10.10
CA LEU A 241 3.57 -11.09 -8.99
C LEU A 241 2.10 -10.86 -8.67
N VAL A 242 1.76 -9.61 -8.35
CA VAL A 242 0.43 -9.21 -7.89
C VAL A 242 0.09 -7.79 -8.34
N ILE A 243 -1.21 -7.52 -8.41
CA ILE A 243 -1.75 -6.18 -8.62
C ILE A 243 -2.48 -5.76 -7.35
N ILE A 244 -2.08 -4.63 -6.78
CA ILE A 244 -2.61 -4.10 -5.53
C ILE A 244 -3.22 -2.72 -5.79
N GLN A 245 -4.37 -2.47 -5.18
CA GLN A 245 -4.99 -1.16 -5.16
C GLN A 245 -4.83 -0.49 -3.80
N PRO A 246 -3.94 0.50 -3.64
CA PRO A 246 -3.87 1.30 -2.43
C PRO A 246 -5.12 2.17 -2.22
N LYS A 247 -5.38 2.54 -0.96
CA LYS A 247 -6.40 3.54 -0.65
C LYS A 247 -5.92 4.92 -1.08
N LYS A 248 -6.86 5.75 -1.55
CA LYS A 248 -6.55 7.10 -2.03
C LYS A 248 -5.75 7.92 -1.01
N VAL A 249 -6.16 7.92 0.25
CA VAL A 249 -5.50 8.68 1.32
C VAL A 249 -4.05 8.22 1.55
N GLU A 250 -3.76 6.94 1.27
CA GLU A 250 -2.49 6.31 1.62
C GLU A 250 -1.44 6.40 0.50
N VAL A 251 -1.81 6.85 -0.72
CA VAL A 251 -0.89 6.83 -1.89
C VAL A 251 0.33 7.75 -1.70
N ALA A 252 0.15 8.93 -1.08
CA ALA A 252 1.27 9.86 -0.88
C ALA A 252 2.37 9.25 0.01
N GLU A 253 1.97 8.71 1.17
CA GLU A 253 2.90 8.02 2.08
C GLU A 253 3.52 6.78 1.43
N ILE A 254 2.80 6.08 0.55
CA ILE A 254 3.39 4.96 -0.22
C ILE A 254 4.47 5.46 -1.18
N GLN A 255 4.24 6.58 -1.88
CA GLN A 255 5.23 7.16 -2.80
C GLN A 255 6.46 7.65 -2.04
N GLU A 256 6.30 8.22 -0.85
CA GLU A 256 7.41 8.67 0.00
C GLU A 256 8.19 7.49 0.61
N SER A 257 7.53 6.36 0.86
CA SER A 257 8.20 5.16 1.41
C SER A 257 9.03 4.38 0.40
N LEU A 258 8.89 4.66 -0.90
CA LEU A 258 9.55 3.94 -1.99
C LEU A 258 10.50 4.86 -2.74
N LEU A 259 11.56 4.30 -3.31
CA LEU A 259 12.51 5.06 -4.13
C LEU A 259 11.98 5.23 -5.54
N SER A 260 12.14 6.42 -6.12
CA SER A 260 11.96 6.62 -7.55
C SER A 260 13.03 5.90 -8.37
N LYS A 261 12.81 5.74 -9.68
CA LYS A 261 13.80 5.10 -10.58
C LYS A 261 15.19 5.72 -10.50
N ASN A 262 15.30 7.04 -10.45
CA ASN A 262 16.60 7.72 -10.41
C ASN A 262 17.29 7.48 -9.06
N GLU A 263 16.57 7.65 -7.96
CA GLU A 263 17.08 7.37 -6.61
C GLU A 263 17.51 5.91 -6.46
N TYR A 264 16.74 4.97 -7.03
CA TYR A 264 17.08 3.55 -7.04
C TYR A 264 18.40 3.27 -7.76
N GLN A 265 18.59 3.85 -8.95
CA GLN A 265 19.82 3.71 -9.72
C GLN A 265 21.03 4.27 -8.98
N GLN A 266 20.88 5.45 -8.36
CA GLN A 266 21.93 6.06 -7.54
C GLN A 266 22.25 5.21 -6.31
N PHE A 267 21.22 4.74 -5.60
CA PHE A 267 21.38 3.87 -4.42
C PHE A 267 22.15 2.60 -4.76
N ARG A 268 21.87 1.99 -5.92
CA ARG A 268 22.57 0.78 -6.37
C ARG A 268 23.96 1.05 -6.94
N ALA A 269 24.18 2.20 -7.58
CA ALA A 269 25.52 2.61 -8.01
C ALA A 269 26.45 2.79 -6.79
N ILE A 270 25.96 3.45 -5.74
CA ILE A 270 26.72 3.65 -4.48
C ILE A 270 26.97 2.30 -3.79
N SER A 271 25.95 1.44 -3.72
CA SER A 271 26.09 0.10 -3.11
C SER A 271 27.15 -0.76 -3.81
N LYS A 272 27.20 -0.70 -5.15
CA LYS A 272 28.22 -1.39 -5.94
C LYS A 272 29.62 -0.85 -5.66
N ALA A 273 29.79 0.47 -5.69
CA ALA A 273 31.07 1.11 -5.39
C ALA A 273 31.59 0.75 -3.99
N ASN A 274 30.71 0.73 -2.97
CA ASN A 274 31.09 0.35 -1.61
C ASN A 274 31.49 -1.13 -1.49
N THR A 275 30.84 -2.01 -2.27
CA THR A 275 31.18 -3.45 -2.28
C THR A 275 32.55 -3.68 -2.93
N GLU A 276 32.86 -2.95 -4.00
CA GLU A 276 34.15 -3.01 -4.69
C GLU A 276 35.29 -2.44 -3.83
N PHE A 277 35.05 -1.35 -3.10
CA PHE A 277 36.05 -0.74 -2.20
C PHE A 277 36.28 -1.56 -0.91
N GLY A 278 35.26 -2.28 -0.44
CA GLY A 278 35.38 -3.19 0.72
C GLY A 278 36.05 -4.52 0.41
N ALA A 279 36.08 -4.95 -0.86
CA ALA A 279 36.76 -6.18 -1.28
C ALA A 279 38.28 -6.01 -1.46
N SER A 280 38.81 -4.78 -1.42
CA SER A 280 40.23 -4.48 -1.64
C SER A 280 41.04 -4.28 -0.35
N THR A 281 40.59 -4.75 0.81
CA THR A 281 41.43 -4.81 2.04
C THR A 281 41.72 -6.27 2.40
N PRO A 282 42.90 -6.83 2.03
CA PRO A 282 43.37 -8.07 2.62
C PRO A 282 43.74 -7.83 4.08
N ALA A 283 43.30 -8.74 4.94
CA ALA A 283 43.72 -8.82 6.32
C ALA A 283 45.22 -9.18 6.40
N GLU A 284 46.02 -8.30 7.00
CA GLU A 284 47.35 -8.65 7.49
C GLU A 284 47.57 -7.99 8.86
N VAL A 285 47.18 -8.71 9.91
CA VAL A 285 47.86 -8.62 11.21
C VAL A 285 48.08 -10.07 11.65
N THR A 286 49.15 -10.66 11.12
CA THR A 286 49.71 -11.90 11.63
C THR A 286 50.17 -11.66 13.07
N ALA A 287 49.59 -12.44 13.97
CA ALA A 287 50.12 -12.65 15.31
C ALA A 287 51.49 -13.35 15.18
N ASP A 288 52.52 -12.75 15.77
CA ASP A 288 53.75 -13.46 16.09
C ASP A 288 53.92 -13.42 17.61
N ASN A 289 53.60 -14.55 18.22
CA ASN A 289 53.89 -14.87 19.61
C ASN A 289 54.97 -15.95 19.53
N THR A 290 56.23 -15.60 19.81
CA THR A 290 57.31 -16.58 20.01
C THR A 290 58.04 -16.28 21.31
N THR A 291 57.90 -17.25 22.22
CA THR A 291 58.58 -17.48 23.49
C THR A 291 60.08 -17.76 23.31
N LYS A 292 60.91 -17.29 24.26
CA LYS A 292 62.20 -17.85 24.73
C LYS A 292 62.64 -16.98 25.93
N GLU A 293 62.54 -17.44 27.19
CA GLU A 293 63.53 -18.26 27.92
C GLU A 293 64.97 -17.79 27.67
N ASP A 294 65.46 -16.88 28.54
CA ASP A 294 66.51 -17.10 29.55
C ASP A 294 66.63 -15.89 30.49
#